data_AF-A0A3C1Y2L2-F1
#
_entry.id   AF-A0A3C1Y2L2-F1
#
_cell.length_a   1.000
_cell.length_b   1.000
_cell.length_c   1.000
_cell.angle_alpha   90.00
_cell.angle_beta   90.00
_cell.angle_gamma   90.00
#
_symmetry.space_group_name_H-M   'P 1'
#
loop_
_entity.id
_entity.type
_entity.pdbx_description
1 polymer ?
#
loop_
_entity_poly.entity_id
_entity_poly.type
_entity_poly.pdbx_seq_one_letter_code
_entity_poly.pdbx_strand_id
1 'polypeptide(L)'
;MAVSRRIAEADRFVRAGRWPTEGFGLGSRMTGKRCGIVGLGNIGLQIARRAQAFDMEILYTNRKPRPDAPEGYRYCPDIVELAAQSDFLVLAVPGGGATRHMVNAQVLEALGPDGWLINIARGTVVDEAALVAALQNQRIAGAGLDVFEHEPATPPELNAMDNVVMLPHIASGTHETRRAMADLMRANLDSWFREGQVHTRVV
;
A
#
# COMPACT_ATOMS: atom_id res chain seq x y z
N MET A 1 -7.59 -5.97 -1.54
CA MET A 1 -8.97 -6.51 -1.70
C MET A 1 -9.94 -5.50 -2.30
N ALA A 2 -10.15 -4.32 -1.70
CA ALA A 2 -11.15 -3.36 -2.17
C ALA A 2 -11.01 -3.00 -3.67
N VAL A 3 -9.79 -2.73 -4.14
CA VAL A 3 -9.51 -2.43 -5.55
C VAL A 3 -9.73 -3.64 -6.46
N SER A 4 -9.12 -4.79 -6.17
CA SER A 4 -9.19 -5.96 -7.07
C SER A 4 -10.61 -6.55 -7.16
N ARG A 5 -11.40 -6.46 -6.10
CA ARG A 5 -12.80 -6.90 -6.07
C ARG A 5 -13.80 -5.78 -6.40
N ARG A 6 -13.32 -4.59 -6.76
CA ARG A 6 -14.14 -3.43 -7.16
C ARG A 6 -15.19 -3.05 -6.12
N ILE A 7 -14.84 -3.13 -4.83
CA ILE A 7 -15.81 -2.99 -3.71
C ILE A 7 -16.41 -1.58 -3.68
N ALA A 8 -15.58 -0.54 -3.80
CA ALA A 8 -16.06 0.84 -3.75
C ALA A 8 -16.96 1.18 -4.95
N GLU A 9 -16.61 0.68 -6.14
CA GLU A 9 -17.43 0.80 -7.34
C GLU A 9 -18.75 0.02 -7.19
N ALA A 10 -18.71 -1.21 -6.70
CA ALA A 10 -19.89 -2.04 -6.47
C ALA A 10 -20.86 -1.39 -5.47
N ASP A 11 -20.36 -0.80 -4.39
CA ASP A 11 -21.17 -0.05 -3.43
C ASP A 11 -21.88 1.14 -4.11
N ARG A 12 -21.14 1.96 -4.87
CA ARG A 12 -21.73 3.07 -5.65
C ARG A 12 -22.77 2.58 -6.66
N PHE A 13 -22.49 1.48 -7.36
CA PHE A 13 -23.38 0.87 -8.35
C PHE A 13 -24.72 0.45 -7.75
N VAL A 14 -24.70 -0.23 -6.59
CA VAL A 14 -25.92 -0.65 -5.88
C VAL A 14 -26.68 0.57 -5.35
N ARG A 15 -25.99 1.55 -4.74
CA ARG A 15 -26.60 2.78 -4.23
C ARG A 15 -27.24 3.64 -5.32
N ALA A 16 -26.73 3.57 -6.55
CA ALA A 16 -27.31 4.22 -7.71
C ALA A 16 -28.57 3.50 -8.25
N GLY A 17 -28.99 2.39 -7.64
CA GLY A 17 -30.19 1.65 -8.04
C GLY A 17 -30.04 0.85 -9.34
N ARG A 18 -28.81 0.62 -9.81
CA ARG A 18 -28.54 -0.01 -11.12
C ARG A 18 -28.67 -1.54 -11.11
N TRP A 19 -28.46 -2.16 -9.95
CA TRP A 19 -28.37 -3.63 -9.84
C TRP A 19 -29.62 -4.42 -10.27
N PRO A 20 -30.87 -3.94 -10.09
CA PRO A 20 -32.05 -4.67 -10.58
C PRO A 20 -32.11 -4.84 -12.11
N THR A 21 -31.41 -3.99 -12.86
CA THR A 21 -31.50 -3.93 -14.33
C THR A 21 -30.18 -4.16 -15.05
N GLU A 22 -29.05 -4.05 -14.35
CA GLU A 22 -27.72 -4.13 -14.92
C GLU A 22 -26.86 -5.19 -14.22
N GLY A 23 -26.03 -5.89 -14.98
CA GLY A 23 -25.01 -6.77 -14.43
C GLY A 23 -23.81 -5.98 -13.91
N PHE A 24 -23.24 -6.40 -12.79
CA PHE A 24 -21.94 -5.91 -12.32
C PHE A 24 -20.84 -6.83 -12.84
N GLY A 25 -19.83 -6.26 -13.51
CA GLY A 25 -18.75 -7.02 -14.11
C GLY A 25 -17.91 -7.81 -13.09
N LEU A 26 -17.07 -8.71 -13.60
CA LEU A 26 -16.19 -9.51 -12.76
C LEU A 26 -15.11 -8.63 -12.08
N GLY A 27 -14.64 -9.11 -10.92
CA GLY A 27 -13.42 -8.63 -10.28
C GLY A 27 -12.37 -9.73 -10.20
N SER A 28 -11.22 -9.41 -9.66
CA SER A 28 -10.06 -10.31 -9.58
C SER A 28 -9.88 -10.91 -8.20
N ARG A 29 -9.68 -12.24 -8.16
CA ARG A 29 -9.36 -12.97 -6.93
C ARG A 29 -7.97 -12.57 -6.42
N MET A 30 -7.81 -12.51 -5.10
CA MET A 30 -6.50 -12.28 -4.45
C MET A 30 -5.86 -13.60 -3.99
N THR A 31 -6.68 -14.61 -3.68
CA THR A 31 -6.20 -15.89 -3.17
C THR A 31 -5.28 -16.61 -4.15
N GLY A 32 -4.13 -17.08 -3.66
CA GLY A 32 -3.12 -17.78 -4.46
C GLY A 32 -2.26 -16.89 -5.37
N LYS A 33 -2.39 -15.56 -5.30
CA LYS A 33 -1.58 -14.61 -6.09
C LYS A 33 -0.27 -14.25 -5.38
N ARG A 34 0.64 -13.58 -6.09
CA ARG A 34 1.93 -13.13 -5.56
C ARG A 34 1.82 -11.74 -4.94
N CYS A 35 2.25 -11.61 -3.69
CA CYS A 35 2.31 -10.36 -2.94
C CYS A 35 3.76 -9.91 -2.80
N GLY A 36 4.17 -8.92 -3.59
CA GLY A 36 5.47 -8.28 -3.47
C GLY A 36 5.42 -7.13 -2.48
N ILE A 37 6.29 -7.13 -1.48
CA ILE A 37 6.32 -6.13 -0.42
C ILE A 37 7.63 -5.33 -0.50
N VAL A 38 7.51 -4.04 -0.78
CA VAL A 38 8.61 -3.08 -0.72
C VAL A 38 8.75 -2.61 0.72
N GLY A 39 9.78 -3.08 1.42
CA GLY A 39 10.00 -2.79 2.84
C GLY A 39 9.40 -3.83 3.79
N LEU A 40 10.14 -4.91 4.05
CA LEU A 40 9.76 -5.96 5.02
C LEU A 40 10.16 -5.59 6.46
N GLY A 41 9.79 -4.38 6.91
CA GLY A 41 9.92 -3.93 8.31
C GLY A 41 8.82 -4.49 9.21
N ASN A 42 8.50 -3.81 10.32
CA ASN A 42 7.39 -4.21 11.20
C ASN A 42 6.04 -4.21 10.47
N ILE A 43 5.75 -3.16 9.70
CA ILE A 43 4.51 -3.04 8.92
C ILE A 43 4.47 -4.09 7.81
N GLY A 44 5.52 -4.17 6.99
CA GLY A 44 5.61 -5.15 5.90
C GLY A 44 5.45 -6.60 6.38
N LEU A 45 6.03 -6.97 7.51
CA LEU A 45 5.86 -8.31 8.08
C LEU A 45 4.40 -8.59 8.50
N GLN A 46 3.72 -7.61 9.09
CA GLN A 46 2.31 -7.77 9.46
C GLN A 46 1.39 -7.87 8.24
N ILE A 47 1.73 -7.17 7.16
CA ILE A 47 1.05 -7.30 5.85
C ILE A 47 1.29 -8.69 5.28
N ALA A 48 2.54 -9.15 5.23
CA ALA A 48 2.92 -10.46 4.71
C ALA A 48 2.17 -11.59 5.42
N ARG A 49 2.14 -11.56 6.77
CA ARG A 49 1.40 -12.55 7.58
C ARG A 49 -0.08 -12.62 7.22
N ARG A 50 -0.72 -11.47 6.94
CA ARG A 50 -2.13 -11.41 6.55
C ARG A 50 -2.33 -11.90 5.11
N ALA A 51 -1.42 -11.56 4.21
CA ALA A 51 -1.46 -12.03 2.83
C ALA A 51 -1.31 -13.55 2.73
N GLN A 52 -0.46 -14.17 3.57
CA GLN A 52 -0.34 -15.63 3.64
C GLN A 52 -1.64 -16.34 4.03
N ALA A 53 -2.50 -15.71 4.84
CA ALA A 53 -3.81 -16.28 5.18
C ALA A 53 -4.76 -16.34 3.97
N PHE A 54 -4.40 -15.72 2.84
CA PHE A 54 -5.06 -15.85 1.54
C PHE A 54 -4.25 -16.73 0.58
N ASP A 55 -3.39 -17.61 1.09
CA ASP A 55 -2.53 -18.50 0.29
C ASP A 55 -1.63 -17.75 -0.72
N MET A 56 -1.31 -16.48 -0.45
CA MET A 56 -0.47 -15.69 -1.34
C MET A 56 1.01 -16.08 -1.18
N GLU A 57 1.73 -16.15 -2.29
CA GLU A 57 3.19 -16.23 -2.30
C GLU A 57 3.75 -14.86 -1.88
N ILE A 58 4.70 -14.85 -0.95
CA ILE A 58 5.30 -13.61 -0.44
C ILE A 58 6.68 -13.42 -1.06
N LEU A 59 6.82 -12.29 -1.77
CA LEU A 59 8.11 -11.77 -2.21
C LEU A 59 8.35 -10.42 -1.52
N TYR A 60 9.61 -10.06 -1.32
CA TYR A 60 9.93 -8.76 -0.73
C TYR A 60 11.25 -8.20 -1.21
N THR A 61 11.37 -6.87 -1.13
CA THR A 61 12.65 -6.18 -1.29
C THR A 61 12.94 -5.30 -0.08
N ASN A 62 14.23 -5.19 0.23
CA ASN A 62 14.84 -4.38 1.28
C ASN A 62 16.24 -4.00 0.80
N ARG A 63 16.91 -3.06 1.47
CA ARG A 63 18.34 -2.77 1.19
C ARG A 63 19.25 -3.99 1.40
N LYS A 64 18.88 -4.86 2.33
CA LYS A 64 19.52 -6.15 2.62
C LYS A 64 18.43 -7.17 2.93
N PRO A 65 18.65 -8.47 2.66
CA PRO A 65 17.73 -9.52 3.10
C PRO A 65 17.44 -9.38 4.59
N ARG A 66 16.18 -9.60 4.98
CA ARG A 66 15.81 -9.60 6.39
C ARG A 66 16.32 -10.91 7.01
N PRO A 67 17.17 -10.86 8.05
CA PRO A 67 17.80 -12.07 8.60
C PRO A 67 16.82 -13.02 9.28
N ASP A 68 15.71 -12.49 9.82
CA ASP A 68 14.63 -13.21 10.49
C ASP A 68 13.36 -13.32 9.61
N ALA A 69 13.51 -13.26 8.28
CA ALA A 69 12.38 -13.47 7.38
C ALA A 69 11.79 -14.88 7.58
N PRO A 70 10.46 -15.04 7.68
CA PRO A 70 9.83 -16.35 7.73
C PRO A 70 10.21 -17.24 6.53
N GLU A 71 10.22 -18.55 6.76
CA GLU A 71 10.46 -19.52 5.69
C GLU A 71 9.46 -19.35 4.54
N GLY A 72 9.95 -19.50 3.31
CA GLY A 72 9.16 -19.31 2.10
C GLY A 72 9.03 -17.86 1.62
N TYR A 73 9.50 -16.86 2.39
CA TYR A 73 9.52 -15.47 1.91
C TYR A 73 10.70 -15.28 0.96
N ARG A 74 10.42 -14.95 -0.30
CA ARG A 74 11.46 -14.79 -1.31
C ARG A 74 11.99 -13.36 -1.32
N TYR A 75 13.29 -13.21 -1.11
CA TYR A 75 13.96 -11.92 -1.25
C TYR A 75 14.27 -11.61 -2.73
N CYS A 76 13.92 -10.40 -3.17
CA CYS A 76 14.28 -9.82 -4.45
C CYS A 76 15.16 -8.58 -4.19
N PRO A 77 16.41 -8.54 -4.69
CA PRO A 77 17.32 -7.42 -4.44
C PRO A 77 16.92 -6.14 -5.18
N ASP A 78 16.09 -6.26 -6.21
CA ASP A 78 15.67 -5.17 -7.08
C ASP A 78 14.15 -5.02 -7.08
N ILE A 79 13.67 -3.76 -7.12
CA ILE A 79 12.23 -3.46 -7.08
C ILE A 79 11.55 -3.74 -8.42
N VAL A 80 12.24 -3.59 -9.54
CA VAL A 80 11.68 -3.90 -10.87
C VAL A 80 11.49 -5.41 -11.01
N GLU A 81 12.47 -6.21 -10.57
CA GLU A 81 12.34 -7.67 -10.48
C GLU A 81 11.19 -8.08 -9.56
N LEU A 82 11.05 -7.43 -8.39
CA LEU A 82 9.94 -7.68 -7.48
C LEU A 82 8.60 -7.38 -8.16
N ALA A 83 8.47 -6.23 -8.82
CA ALA A 83 7.25 -5.80 -9.49
C ALA A 83 6.84 -6.78 -10.60
N ALA A 84 7.78 -7.20 -11.45
CA ALA A 84 7.56 -8.22 -12.49
C ALA A 84 7.10 -9.57 -11.92
N GLN A 85 7.47 -9.88 -10.69
CA GLN A 85 7.09 -11.11 -9.99
C GLN A 85 5.91 -10.93 -9.03
N SER A 86 5.19 -9.81 -9.11
CA SER A 86 4.07 -9.50 -8.23
C SER A 86 2.76 -9.41 -8.98
N ASP A 87 1.67 -9.87 -8.36
CA ASP A 87 0.33 -9.44 -8.75
C ASP A 87 -0.10 -8.22 -7.93
N PHE A 88 0.32 -8.16 -6.66
CA PHE A 88 0.11 -7.00 -5.79
C PHE A 88 1.46 -6.49 -5.31
N LEU A 89 1.78 -5.23 -5.62
CA LEU A 89 2.97 -4.56 -5.11
C LEU A 89 2.57 -3.62 -3.96
N VAL A 90 2.99 -3.94 -2.75
CA VAL A 90 2.64 -3.21 -1.53
C VAL A 90 3.82 -2.40 -1.02
N LEU A 91 3.62 -1.11 -0.81
CA LEU A 91 4.65 -0.19 -0.32
C LEU A 91 4.53 0.00 1.19
N ALA A 92 5.55 -0.43 1.93
CA ALA A 92 5.65 -0.35 3.38
C ALA A 92 7.03 0.16 3.83
N VAL A 93 7.62 1.08 3.06
CA VAL A 93 8.89 1.74 3.36
C VAL A 93 8.68 3.08 4.10
N PRO A 94 9.69 3.57 4.85
CA PRO A 94 9.72 4.96 5.27
C PRO A 94 9.73 5.90 4.06
N GLY A 95 9.11 7.07 4.16
CA GLY A 95 9.32 8.14 3.18
C GLY A 95 10.62 8.90 3.40
N GLY A 96 10.97 9.75 2.44
CA GLY A 96 12.15 10.61 2.47
C GLY A 96 12.95 10.55 1.17
N GLY A 97 14.06 11.29 1.10
CA GLY A 97 14.85 11.41 -0.14
C GLY A 97 15.33 10.07 -0.71
N ALA A 98 15.68 9.12 0.14
CA ALA A 98 16.18 7.80 -0.28
C ALA A 98 15.13 6.88 -0.93
N THR A 99 13.84 7.18 -0.79
CA THR A 99 12.74 6.39 -1.34
C THR A 99 11.84 7.22 -2.26
N ARG A 100 12.20 8.49 -2.50
CA ARG A 100 11.40 9.40 -3.31
C ARG A 100 11.32 8.85 -4.73
N HIS A 101 10.09 8.70 -5.22
CA HIS A 101 9.78 8.20 -6.57
C HIS A 101 10.45 6.86 -6.88
N MET A 102 10.69 6.02 -5.85
CA MET A 102 11.26 4.69 -6.07
C MET A 102 10.34 3.80 -6.90
N VAL A 103 9.02 4.05 -6.85
CA VAL A 103 8.05 3.49 -7.79
C VAL A 103 7.80 4.52 -8.88
N ASN A 104 8.53 4.38 -9.97
CA ASN A 104 8.45 5.23 -11.16
C ASN A 104 7.77 4.46 -12.32
N ALA A 105 7.73 5.07 -13.51
CA ALA A 105 7.17 4.45 -14.72
C ALA A 105 7.75 3.06 -15.03
N GLN A 106 9.05 2.83 -14.82
CA GLN A 106 9.68 1.53 -15.07
C GLN A 106 9.15 0.44 -14.12
N VAL A 107 8.97 0.77 -12.84
CA VAL A 107 8.42 -0.18 -11.85
C VAL A 107 6.95 -0.48 -12.15
N LEU A 108 6.17 0.54 -12.53
CA LEU A 108 4.76 0.37 -12.91
C LEU A 108 4.61 -0.48 -14.18
N GLU A 109 5.48 -0.25 -15.16
CA GLU A 109 5.54 -1.05 -16.39
C GLU A 109 5.89 -2.52 -16.08
N ALA A 110 6.86 -2.76 -15.19
CA ALA A 110 7.22 -4.10 -14.76
C ALA A 110 6.09 -4.79 -13.99
N LEU A 111 5.33 -4.06 -13.17
CA LEU A 111 4.15 -4.59 -12.48
C LEU A 111 3.08 -5.10 -13.47
N GLY A 112 2.95 -4.40 -14.60
CA GLY A 112 2.18 -4.85 -15.74
C GLY A 112 0.65 -4.75 -15.58
N PRO A 113 -0.10 -5.00 -16.67
CA PRO A 113 -1.52 -4.65 -16.80
C PRO A 113 -2.45 -5.43 -15.86
N ASP A 114 -1.99 -6.57 -15.33
CA ASP A 114 -2.72 -7.39 -14.36
C ASP A 114 -2.32 -7.10 -12.89
N GLY A 115 -1.40 -6.16 -12.66
CA GLY A 115 -0.86 -5.87 -11.34
C GLY A 115 -1.56 -4.71 -10.62
N TRP A 116 -1.62 -4.79 -9.29
CA TRP A 116 -2.18 -3.75 -8.42
C TRP A 116 -1.12 -3.11 -7.53
N LEU A 117 -1.04 -1.78 -7.54
CA LEU A 117 -0.19 -1.03 -6.61
C LEU A 117 -0.95 -0.68 -5.34
N ILE A 118 -0.38 -0.94 -4.16
CA ILE A 118 -0.95 -0.57 -2.86
C ILE A 118 0.03 0.33 -2.11
N ASN A 119 -0.33 1.60 -1.88
CA ASN A 119 0.51 2.54 -1.15
C ASN A 119 -0.10 2.93 0.20
N ILE A 120 0.53 2.48 1.28
CA ILE A 120 0.23 2.85 2.68
C ILE A 120 1.44 3.51 3.37
N ALA A 121 2.47 3.86 2.58
CA ALA A 121 3.73 4.40 3.07
C ALA A 121 3.68 5.93 3.11
N ARG A 122 4.15 6.59 2.05
CA ARG A 122 4.04 8.03 1.81
C ARG A 122 3.76 8.25 0.33
N GLY A 123 3.04 9.31 -0.02
CA GLY A 123 2.76 9.63 -1.41
C GLY A 123 4.02 9.79 -2.25
N THR A 124 5.02 10.48 -1.70
CA THR A 124 6.33 10.74 -2.35
C THR A 124 7.12 9.48 -2.73
N VAL A 125 6.74 8.29 -2.26
CA VAL A 125 7.37 7.02 -2.65
C VAL A 125 7.06 6.66 -4.11
N VAL A 126 5.91 7.13 -4.60
CA VAL A 126 5.45 6.91 -5.97
C VAL A 126 5.61 8.20 -6.75
N ASP A 127 6.10 8.11 -7.99
CA ASP A 127 5.93 9.19 -8.96
C ASP A 127 4.44 9.25 -9.35
N GLU A 128 3.72 10.20 -8.75
CA GLU A 128 2.25 10.27 -8.86
C GLU A 128 1.79 10.57 -10.29
N ALA A 129 2.57 11.34 -11.06
CA ALA A 129 2.28 11.61 -12.46
C ALA A 129 2.45 10.33 -13.31
N ALA A 130 3.52 9.55 -13.07
CA ALA A 130 3.70 8.26 -13.72
C ALA A 130 2.58 7.26 -13.36
N LEU A 131 2.11 7.27 -12.10
CA LEU A 131 0.99 6.45 -11.66
C LEU A 131 -0.31 6.80 -12.39
N VAL A 132 -0.66 8.10 -12.45
CA VAL A 132 -1.86 8.56 -13.18
C VAL A 132 -1.79 8.12 -14.64
N ALA A 133 -0.66 8.32 -15.31
CA ALA A 133 -0.47 7.91 -16.69
C ALA A 133 -0.59 6.38 -16.85
N ALA A 134 0.00 5.59 -15.96
CA ALA A 134 -0.09 4.13 -16.00
C ALA A 134 -1.53 3.63 -15.83
N LEU A 135 -2.31 4.25 -14.93
CA LEU A 135 -3.71 3.89 -14.70
C LEU A 135 -4.62 4.27 -15.89
N GLN A 136 -4.46 5.49 -16.43
CA GLN A 136 -5.23 5.95 -17.59
C GLN A 136 -4.99 5.08 -18.82
N ASN A 137 -3.74 4.65 -19.02
CA ASN A 137 -3.34 3.82 -20.16
C ASN A 137 -3.41 2.32 -19.85
N GLN A 138 -4.03 1.92 -18.72
CA GLN A 138 -4.19 0.52 -18.31
C GLN A 138 -2.88 -0.29 -18.34
N ARG A 139 -1.75 0.37 -18.03
CA ARG A 139 -0.45 -0.29 -17.84
C ARG A 139 -0.39 -1.09 -16.54
N ILE A 140 -1.27 -0.76 -15.59
CA ILE A 140 -1.54 -1.55 -14.39
C ILE A 140 -3.06 -1.72 -14.20
N ALA A 141 -3.46 -2.77 -13.50
CA ALA A 141 -4.87 -3.11 -13.30
C ALA A 141 -5.60 -2.09 -12.41
N GLY A 142 -4.89 -1.51 -11.42
CA GLY A 142 -5.47 -0.54 -10.51
C GLY A 142 -4.58 -0.18 -9.32
N ALA A 143 -5.05 0.73 -8.47
CA ALA A 143 -4.32 1.16 -7.29
C ALA A 143 -5.19 1.29 -6.03
N GLY A 144 -4.63 0.94 -4.88
CA GLY A 144 -5.19 1.26 -3.56
C GLY A 144 -4.28 2.25 -2.84
N LEU A 145 -4.76 3.47 -2.62
CA LEU A 145 -3.96 4.60 -2.14
C LEU A 145 -4.53 5.13 -0.83
N ASP A 146 -3.73 5.08 0.23
CA ASP A 146 -4.02 5.78 1.49
C ASP A 146 -3.29 7.12 1.60
N VAL A 147 -2.32 7.37 0.72
CA VAL A 147 -1.42 8.52 0.77
C VAL A 147 -1.19 9.11 -0.62
N PHE A 148 -0.93 10.42 -0.68
CA PHE A 148 -0.75 11.21 -1.92
C PHE A 148 0.44 12.17 -1.81
N GLU A 149 1.04 12.57 -2.93
CA GLU A 149 2.27 13.40 -2.89
C GLU A 149 2.02 14.79 -2.29
N HIS A 150 0.81 15.32 -2.46
CA HIS A 150 0.42 16.66 -2.05
C HIS A 150 -0.80 16.69 -1.12
N GLU A 151 -0.89 15.74 -0.19
CA GLU A 151 -1.98 15.67 0.79
C GLU A 151 -2.24 17.03 1.48
N PRO A 152 -3.51 17.44 1.66
CA PRO A 152 -4.73 16.66 1.44
C PRO A 152 -5.25 16.66 -0.01
N ALA A 153 -4.54 17.28 -0.96
CA ALA A 153 -4.93 17.26 -2.36
C ALA A 153 -4.63 15.90 -3.01
N THR A 154 -5.47 15.51 -3.97
CA THR A 154 -5.28 14.33 -4.83
C THR A 154 -5.31 14.75 -6.30
N PRO A 155 -4.68 14.01 -7.22
CA PRO A 155 -4.81 14.27 -8.65
C PRO A 155 -6.28 14.18 -9.08
N PRO A 156 -6.85 15.23 -9.70
CA PRO A 156 -8.24 15.22 -10.14
C PRO A 156 -8.59 14.06 -11.07
N GLU A 157 -7.62 13.60 -11.87
CA GLU A 157 -7.76 12.50 -12.82
C GLU A 157 -8.17 11.20 -12.12
N LEU A 158 -7.67 10.93 -10.90
CA LEU A 158 -7.98 9.71 -10.16
C LEU A 158 -9.45 9.65 -9.72
N ASN A 159 -10.12 10.79 -9.56
CA ASN A 159 -11.52 10.84 -9.11
C ASN A 159 -12.49 10.20 -10.12
N ALA A 160 -12.12 10.19 -11.40
CA ALA A 160 -12.91 9.61 -12.47
C ALA A 160 -12.61 8.11 -12.70
N MET A 161 -11.65 7.54 -11.98
CA MET A 161 -11.17 6.18 -12.21
C MET A 161 -11.83 5.17 -11.28
N ASP A 162 -12.54 4.18 -11.83
CA ASP A 162 -13.13 3.09 -11.04
C ASP A 162 -12.11 2.01 -10.62
N ASN A 163 -10.95 1.96 -11.28
CA ASN A 163 -9.84 1.06 -10.94
C ASN A 163 -8.93 1.61 -9.82
N VAL A 164 -9.35 2.65 -9.10
CA VAL A 164 -8.62 3.25 -7.99
C VAL A 164 -9.50 3.30 -6.74
N VAL A 165 -8.92 2.94 -5.60
CA VAL A 165 -9.51 3.17 -4.27
C VAL A 165 -8.64 4.17 -3.54
N MET A 166 -9.23 5.30 -3.13
CA MET A 166 -8.56 6.39 -2.44
C MET A 166 -9.07 6.51 -1.01
N LEU A 167 -8.16 6.64 -0.06
CA LEU A 167 -8.44 6.82 1.35
C LEU A 167 -7.69 8.06 1.88
N PRO A 168 -8.27 8.82 2.84
CA PRO A 168 -7.68 10.07 3.31
C PRO A 168 -6.68 9.85 4.46
N HIS A 169 -5.62 9.06 4.23
CA HIS A 169 -4.54 8.78 5.19
C HIS A 169 -5.03 8.23 6.53
N ILE A 170 -5.77 7.13 6.48
CA ILE A 170 -6.44 6.52 7.62
C ILE A 170 -5.86 5.18 8.04
N ALA A 171 -4.71 4.73 7.51
CA ALA A 171 -4.11 3.45 7.90
C ALA A 171 -3.89 3.30 9.43
N SER A 172 -3.60 4.39 10.13
CA SER A 172 -3.49 4.43 11.61
C SER A 172 -4.76 4.95 12.31
N GLY A 173 -5.80 5.27 11.55
CA GLY A 173 -7.00 6.01 11.96
C GLY A 173 -8.04 5.16 12.69
N THR A 174 -7.64 4.35 13.67
CA THR A 174 -8.57 3.63 14.55
C THR A 174 -8.59 4.25 15.95
N HIS A 175 -9.70 4.09 16.68
CA HIS A 175 -9.81 4.59 18.04
C HIS A 175 -8.72 4.03 18.97
N GLU A 176 -8.42 2.74 18.84
CA GLU A 176 -7.44 2.01 19.63
C GLU A 176 -6.02 2.49 19.32
N THR A 177 -5.69 2.60 18.04
CA THR A 177 -4.35 3.02 17.60
C THR A 177 -4.08 4.46 18.00
N ARG A 178 -5.04 5.37 17.75
CA ARG A 178 -4.90 6.79 18.11
C ARG A 178 -4.82 7.00 19.62
N ARG A 179 -5.54 6.19 20.41
CA ARG A 179 -5.42 6.19 21.87
C ARG A 179 -4.04 5.72 22.31
N ALA A 180 -3.57 4.57 21.84
CA ALA A 180 -2.25 4.05 22.19
C ALA A 180 -1.11 5.00 21.81
N MET A 181 -1.21 5.70 20.68
CA MET A 181 -0.26 6.75 20.28
C MET A 181 -0.27 7.94 21.24
N ALA A 182 -1.46 8.40 21.65
CA ALA A 182 -1.58 9.51 22.60
C ALA A 182 -1.04 9.13 23.99
N ASP A 183 -1.32 7.91 24.44
CA ASP A 183 -0.81 7.37 25.71
C ASP A 183 0.72 7.26 25.68
N LEU A 184 1.30 6.78 24.57
CA LEU A 184 2.74 6.72 24.39
C LEU A 184 3.39 8.11 24.35
N MET A 185 2.76 9.09 23.69
CA MET A 185 3.24 10.48 23.71
C MET A 185 3.28 11.02 25.14
N ARG A 186 2.19 10.83 25.90
CA ARG A 186 2.11 11.23 27.30
C ARG A 186 3.20 10.55 28.14
N ALA A 187 3.37 9.25 28.00
CA ALA A 187 4.40 8.50 28.72
C ALA A 187 5.83 9.01 28.44
N ASN A 188 6.14 9.35 27.18
CA ASN A 188 7.43 9.96 26.83
C ASN A 188 7.63 11.32 27.51
N LEU A 189 6.62 12.19 27.52
CA LEU A 189 6.70 13.49 28.20
C LEU A 189 6.89 13.31 29.71
N ASP A 190 6.11 12.43 30.32
CA ASP A 190 6.18 12.16 31.76
C ASP A 190 7.54 11.56 32.16
N SER A 191 8.12 10.64 31.38
CA SER A 191 9.46 10.10 31.62
C SER A 191 10.54 11.18 31.42
N TRP A 192 10.40 12.04 30.41
CA TRP A 192 11.39 13.10 30.15
C TRP A 192 11.49 14.09 31.31
N PHE A 193 10.35 14.60 31.80
CA PHE A 193 10.36 15.60 32.88
C PHE A 193 10.74 15.02 34.25
N ARG A 194 10.65 13.70 34.44
CA ARG A 194 11.05 13.03 35.70
C ARG A 194 12.48 12.53 35.67
N GLU A 195 12.89 11.93 34.56
CA GLU A 195 14.09 11.07 34.46
C GLU A 195 15.06 11.53 33.37
N GLY A 196 14.66 12.49 32.52
CA GLY A 196 15.47 12.92 31.36
C GLY A 196 15.59 11.85 30.27
N GLN A 197 14.68 10.86 30.26
CA GLN A 197 14.66 9.77 29.28
C GLN A 197 13.30 9.67 28.57
N VAL A 198 13.27 8.98 27.43
CA VAL A 198 12.05 8.76 26.63
C VAL A 198 11.98 7.29 26.20
N HIS A 199 10.77 6.74 26.11
CA HIS A 199 10.52 5.36 25.69
C HIS A 199 10.80 5.11 24.20
N THR A 200 10.53 6.09 23.35
CA THR A 200 10.67 5.98 21.89
C THR A 200 11.60 7.04 21.33
N ARG A 201 12.88 6.94 21.69
CA ARG A 201 13.92 7.84 21.23
C ARG A 201 14.20 7.68 19.73
N VAL A 202 14.35 8.80 19.03
CA VAL A 202 14.73 8.83 17.59
C VAL A 202 16.08 9.55 17.39
N VAL A 203 16.35 10.58 18.18
CA VAL A 203 17.61 11.34 18.28
C VAL A 203 18.01 11.54 19.75
#